data_AF-A0A5C6FI19-F1
#
_entry.id   AF-A0A5C6FI19-F1
#
_cell.length_a   1.000
_cell.length_b   1.000
_cell.length_c   1.000
_cell.angle_alpha   90.00
_cell.angle_beta   90.00
_cell.angle_gamma   90.00
#
_symmetry.space_group_name_H-M   'P 1'
#
loop_
_entity.id
_entity.type
_entity.pdbx_description
1 polymer ?
#
loop_
_entity_poly.entity_id
_entity_poly.type
_entity_poly.pdbx_seq_one_letter_code
_entity_poly.pdbx_strand_id
1 'polypeptide(L)'
;MKSFVAILLCLPVGLAAAHTPVETIDGQTISADVPAILCADQADNRVRLVDPFATVDDAKLLWSYPAVDDPPIQYVPTDAKRVVMNDQVMILIAYHGRVRLIRYPDAKVIKDYPSYSSCHSAELLPDGLIVSVNSNHGMLRLHRSADDFVDHELPYAHGVTWDKHRDCLWVLGDRLYRYHYRSGNLSLDRAFDLPLSPTGHDLFPYRSEAKLLVSNNDALFAFDLDSERFDLLSDLDSIKSASQHSDGTIWISDPERTEIGASFQSDSIRMVNPKETPTSFQVDGARFYKARWWQDVDFSY
;
A
#
# COMPACT_ATOMS: atom_id res chain seq x y z
N MET A 1 23.49 64.54 27.47
CA MET A 1 22.82 63.38 28.12
C MET A 1 21.67 62.96 27.22
N LYS A 2 21.58 61.80 26.57
CA LYS A 2 22.36 60.55 26.54
C LYS A 2 22.36 60.08 25.07
N SER A 3 23.52 59.72 24.52
CA SER A 3 23.62 59.10 23.19
C SER A 3 23.26 57.62 23.31
N PHE A 4 22.28 57.15 22.55
CA PHE A 4 21.98 55.72 22.41
C PHE A 4 22.76 55.16 21.22
N VAL A 5 23.69 54.25 21.51
CA VAL A 5 24.37 53.42 20.52
C VAL A 5 23.47 52.22 20.25
N ALA A 6 22.95 52.10 19.03
CA ALA A 6 22.25 50.90 18.59
C ALA A 6 23.31 49.86 18.15
N ILE A 7 23.50 48.83 18.97
CA ILE A 7 24.29 47.65 18.60
C ILE A 7 23.39 46.76 17.73
N LEU A 8 23.70 46.68 16.44
CA LEU A 8 23.07 45.76 15.51
C LEU A 8 23.64 44.35 15.77
N LEU A 9 22.90 43.50 16.47
CA LEU A 9 23.22 42.07 16.60
C LEU A 9 22.89 41.39 15.26
N CYS A 10 23.92 41.03 14.49
CA CYS A 10 23.77 40.08 13.38
C CYS A 10 23.53 38.68 13.97
N LEU A 11 22.29 38.21 13.92
CA LEU A 11 21.95 36.80 14.10
C LEU A 11 22.44 36.02 12.86
N PRO A 12 23.19 34.92 13.01
CA PRO A 12 23.44 34.04 11.88
C PRO A 12 22.12 33.36 11.51
N VAL A 13 21.62 33.68 10.31
CA VAL A 13 20.58 32.87 9.67
C VAL A 13 21.22 31.52 9.40
N GLY A 14 20.86 30.52 10.20
CA GLY A 14 21.18 29.14 9.91
C GLY A 14 20.58 28.80 8.56
N LEU A 15 21.44 28.59 7.56
CA LEU A 15 21.08 27.93 6.32
C LEU A 15 20.55 26.55 6.73
N ALA A 16 19.23 26.36 6.70
CA ALA A 16 18.67 25.03 6.66
C ALA A 16 19.25 24.37 5.41
N ALA A 17 20.13 23.38 5.60
CA ALA A 17 20.61 22.56 4.52
C ALA A 17 19.38 21.93 3.88
N ALA A 18 19.04 22.38 2.68
CA ALA A 18 18.10 21.68 1.84
C ALA A 18 18.66 20.26 1.68
N HIS A 19 17.92 19.25 2.17
CA HIS A 19 18.24 17.87 1.86
C HIS A 19 18.23 17.73 0.34
N THR A 20 19.42 17.51 -0.22
CA THR A 20 19.61 17.19 -1.62
C THR A 20 18.81 15.93 -1.92
N PRO A 21 17.97 15.91 -2.97
CA PRO A 21 17.31 14.67 -3.39
C PRO A 21 18.38 13.62 -3.69
N VAL A 22 18.20 12.42 -3.15
CA VAL A 22 19.08 11.28 -3.45
C VAL A 22 19.01 11.00 -4.95
N GLU A 23 20.20 10.90 -5.56
CA GLU A 23 20.38 10.48 -6.95
C GLU A 23 19.82 9.06 -7.11
N THR A 24 18.66 8.94 -7.76
CA THR A 24 18.27 7.70 -8.45
C THR A 24 19.38 7.32 -9.41
N ILE A 25 19.81 6.06 -9.39
CA ILE A 25 20.64 5.48 -10.45
C ILE A 25 19.93 5.81 -11.78
N ASP A 26 20.53 6.72 -12.55
CA ASP A 26 20.12 7.27 -13.85
C ASP A 26 18.90 8.20 -14.00
N GLY A 27 18.21 8.63 -12.92
CA GLY A 27 17.09 9.58 -13.10
C GLY A 27 15.94 9.05 -13.96
N GLN A 28 15.91 7.73 -14.22
CA GLN A 28 14.89 7.08 -15.04
C GLN A 28 13.72 6.66 -14.18
N THR A 29 12.53 7.12 -14.57
CA THR A 29 11.27 6.62 -14.04
C THR A 29 11.04 5.18 -14.50
N ILE A 30 10.79 4.26 -13.58
CA ILE A 30 10.39 2.89 -13.92
C ILE A 30 8.93 2.91 -14.41
N SER A 31 8.74 2.58 -15.70
CA SER A 31 7.41 2.49 -16.32
C SER A 31 6.56 1.39 -15.67
N ALA A 32 5.23 1.52 -15.77
CA ALA A 32 4.28 0.46 -15.40
C ALA A 32 4.39 -0.80 -16.27
N ASP A 33 5.09 -0.73 -17.41
CA ASP A 33 5.35 -1.88 -18.28
C ASP A 33 6.55 -2.72 -17.84
N VAL A 34 7.42 -2.16 -16.98
CA VAL A 34 8.54 -2.90 -16.40
C VAL A 34 7.99 -3.82 -15.33
N PRO A 35 8.23 -5.14 -15.40
CA PRO A 35 7.79 -6.04 -14.36
C PRO A 35 8.52 -5.71 -13.05
N ALA A 36 7.78 -5.14 -12.10
CA ALA A 36 8.33 -4.77 -10.81
C ALA A 36 7.28 -4.94 -9.71
N ILE A 37 7.75 -5.17 -8.49
CA ILE A 37 6.92 -5.36 -7.31
C ILE A 37 7.24 -4.27 -6.30
N LEU A 38 6.21 -3.59 -5.82
CA LEU A 38 6.27 -2.62 -4.76
C LEU A 38 6.02 -3.32 -3.42
N CYS A 39 7.08 -3.49 -2.62
CA CYS A 39 7.09 -4.19 -1.35
C CYS A 39 7.02 -3.21 -0.17
N ALA A 40 6.08 -3.42 0.74
CA ALA A 40 6.03 -2.78 2.06
C ALA A 40 6.92 -3.56 3.04
N ASP A 41 8.23 -3.32 2.95
CA ASP A 41 9.26 -4.15 3.59
C ASP A 41 9.60 -3.71 5.02
N GLN A 42 9.39 -4.63 5.96
CA GLN A 42 9.56 -4.40 7.39
C GLN A 42 10.94 -4.84 7.91
N ALA A 43 11.84 -5.34 7.06
CA ALA A 43 13.19 -5.73 7.47
C ALA A 43 13.96 -4.54 8.06
N ASP A 44 13.77 -3.37 7.45
CA ASP A 44 14.37 -2.09 7.81
C ASP A 44 13.46 -0.90 7.45
N ASN A 45 12.14 -1.13 7.46
CA ASN A 45 11.10 -0.12 7.32
C ASN A 45 11.17 0.73 6.04
N ARG A 46 11.30 0.08 4.88
CA ARG A 46 11.32 0.75 3.57
C ARG A 46 10.23 0.23 2.66
N VAL A 47 9.75 1.10 1.78
CA VAL A 47 9.05 0.67 0.58
C VAL A 47 10.10 0.46 -0.52
N ARG A 48 10.07 -0.70 -1.18
CA ARG A 48 11.02 -1.06 -2.22
C ARG A 48 10.30 -1.41 -3.51
N LEU A 49 10.83 -0.93 -4.63
CA LEU A 49 10.46 -1.41 -5.94
C LEU A 49 11.53 -2.40 -6.39
N VAL A 50 11.13 -3.65 -6.66
CA VAL A 50 12.07 -4.71 -7.04
C VAL A 50 11.71 -5.34 -8.38
N ASP A 51 12.72 -5.73 -9.15
CA ASP A 51 12.55 -6.60 -10.33
C ASP A 51 12.57 -8.07 -9.86
N PRO A 52 11.44 -8.78 -9.89
CA PRO A 52 11.40 -10.19 -9.48
C PRO A 52 12.14 -11.13 -10.43
N PHE A 53 12.40 -10.72 -11.68
CA PHE A 53 13.01 -11.57 -12.70
C PHE A 53 14.51 -11.32 -12.85
N ALA A 54 15.08 -10.35 -12.13
CA ALA A 54 16.50 -10.08 -12.15
C ALA A 54 17.33 -11.29 -11.64
N THR A 55 18.35 -11.67 -12.40
CA THR A 55 19.20 -12.83 -12.13
C THR A 55 20.47 -12.50 -11.35
N VAL A 56 20.72 -11.22 -11.08
CA VAL A 56 21.86 -10.71 -10.31
C VAL A 56 21.30 -9.89 -9.13
N ASP A 57 21.76 -10.17 -7.91
CA ASP A 57 21.16 -9.61 -6.69
C ASP A 57 21.17 -8.08 -6.64
N ASP A 58 22.28 -7.44 -7.04
CA ASP A 58 22.39 -5.98 -7.08
C ASP A 58 21.43 -5.32 -8.10
N ALA A 59 20.92 -6.08 -9.07
CA ALA A 59 19.96 -5.61 -10.07
C ALA A 59 18.49 -5.77 -9.64
N LYS A 60 18.23 -6.43 -8.51
CA LYS A 60 16.86 -6.64 -8.01
C LYS A 60 16.24 -5.36 -7.46
N LEU A 61 17.01 -4.44 -6.89
CA LEU A 61 16.48 -3.20 -6.33
C LEU A 61 16.42 -2.08 -7.36
N LEU A 62 15.20 -1.69 -7.77
CA LEU A 62 14.99 -0.63 -8.75
C LEU A 62 14.84 0.75 -8.11
N TRP A 63 14.22 0.82 -6.93
CA TRP A 63 13.99 2.07 -6.20
C TRP A 63 13.64 1.77 -4.74
N SER A 64 13.87 2.71 -3.82
CA SER A 64 13.44 2.59 -2.43
C SER A 64 13.10 3.93 -1.78
N TYR A 65 12.23 3.88 -0.77
CA TYR A 65 11.96 4.97 0.14
C TYR A 65 11.82 4.51 1.60
N PRO A 66 12.55 5.12 2.55
CA PRO A 66 13.72 5.99 2.34
C PRO A 66 14.78 5.34 1.43
N ALA A 67 15.69 6.15 0.89
CA ALA A 67 16.79 5.60 0.09
C ALA A 67 17.64 4.62 0.92
N VAL A 68 18.39 3.74 0.25
CA VAL A 68 19.23 2.72 0.92
C VAL A 68 20.26 3.37 1.84
N ASP A 69 20.85 4.48 1.40
CA ASP A 69 21.89 5.20 2.13
C ASP A 69 21.33 6.14 3.22
N ASP A 70 20.03 6.43 3.18
CA ASP A 70 19.34 7.21 4.20
C ASP A 70 18.98 6.32 5.40
N PRO A 71 18.93 6.84 6.64
CA PRO A 71 18.44 6.06 7.76
C PRO A 71 16.97 5.63 7.56
N PRO A 72 16.60 4.40 7.98
CA PRO A 72 15.21 4.00 8.08
C PRO A 72 14.35 5.00 8.83
N ILE A 73 13.10 5.15 8.40
CA ILE A 73 12.11 5.89 9.19
C ILE A 73 11.55 5.01 10.31
N GLN A 74 11.07 5.64 11.38
CA GLN A 74 10.54 4.96 12.56
C GLN A 74 9.23 4.18 12.30
N TYR A 75 8.58 4.40 11.15
CA TYR A 75 7.28 3.83 10.83
C TYR A 75 7.44 2.55 10.01
N VAL A 76 6.79 1.47 10.45
CA VAL A 76 6.82 0.16 9.79
C VAL A 76 5.78 0.12 8.67
N PRO A 77 6.16 -0.08 7.39
CA PRO A 77 5.23 -0.08 6.27
C PRO A 77 4.36 -1.35 6.30
N THR A 78 3.10 -1.20 5.93
CA THR A 78 2.13 -2.31 5.87
C THR A 78 1.53 -2.46 4.48
N ASP A 79 1.36 -1.40 3.70
CA ASP A 79 0.92 -1.49 2.31
C ASP A 79 1.52 -0.33 1.52
N ALA A 80 1.71 -0.53 0.23
CA ALA A 80 2.17 0.51 -0.68
C ALA A 80 1.50 0.31 -2.04
N LYS A 81 0.90 1.38 -2.56
CA LYS A 81 0.18 1.36 -3.84
C LYS A 81 0.73 2.44 -4.76
N ARG A 82 0.95 2.05 -6.02
CA ARG A 82 1.15 2.99 -7.11
C ARG A 82 -0.19 3.67 -7.39
N VAL A 83 -0.21 5.00 -7.40
CA VAL A 83 -1.40 5.79 -7.75
C VAL A 83 -1.02 6.93 -8.68
N VAL A 84 -1.93 7.38 -9.54
CA VAL A 84 -1.75 8.52 -10.44
C VAL A 84 -2.62 9.68 -9.98
N MET A 85 -2.01 10.83 -9.71
CA MET A 85 -2.71 12.05 -9.31
C MET A 85 -2.14 13.22 -10.10
N ASN A 86 -3.00 13.95 -10.83
CA ASN A 86 -2.62 15.08 -11.69
C ASN A 86 -1.49 14.72 -12.69
N ASP A 87 -1.65 13.60 -13.40
CA ASP A 87 -0.67 13.07 -14.37
C ASP A 87 0.73 12.77 -13.78
N GLN A 88 0.83 12.66 -12.45
CA GLN A 88 2.04 12.30 -11.75
C GLN A 88 1.88 10.97 -11.04
N VAL A 89 2.89 10.11 -11.17
CA VAL A 89 2.96 8.86 -10.41
C VAL A 89 3.33 9.19 -8.96
N MET A 90 2.52 8.69 -8.05
CA MET A 90 2.70 8.79 -6.61
C MET A 90 2.76 7.38 -6.02
N ILE A 91 3.22 7.30 -4.78
CA ILE A 91 3.16 6.10 -3.96
C ILE A 91 2.38 6.45 -2.70
N LEU A 92 1.24 5.79 -2.50
CA LEU A 92 0.47 5.86 -1.27
C LEU A 92 0.95 4.74 -0.35
N ILE A 93 1.46 5.11 0.82
CA ILE A 93 2.05 4.20 1.78
C ILE A 93 1.23 4.21 3.06
N ALA A 94 0.80 3.03 3.49
CA ALA A 94 0.28 2.79 4.82
C ALA A 94 1.42 2.28 5.72
N TYR A 95 1.49 2.83 6.92
CA TYR A 95 2.39 2.39 7.97
C TYR A 95 1.59 2.13 9.24
N HIS A 96 2.14 1.34 10.16
CA HIS A 96 1.69 1.36 11.55
C HIS A 96 1.78 2.80 12.11
N GLY A 97 0.63 3.46 12.30
CA GLY A 97 0.52 4.81 12.87
C GLY A 97 0.47 5.98 11.89
N ARG A 98 0.54 5.75 10.57
CA ARG A 98 0.68 6.85 9.60
C ARG A 98 0.28 6.45 8.18
N VAL A 99 -0.19 7.41 7.40
CA VAL A 99 -0.32 7.28 5.94
C VAL A 99 0.43 8.41 5.26
N ARG A 100 1.12 8.11 4.15
CA ARG A 100 1.90 9.09 3.41
C ARG A 100 1.69 8.94 1.92
N LEU A 101 1.48 10.05 1.23
CA LEU A 101 1.51 10.12 -0.23
C LEU A 101 2.82 10.81 -0.63
N ILE A 102 3.67 10.11 -1.38
CA ILE A 102 4.92 10.65 -1.91
C ILE A 102 4.89 10.67 -3.43
N ARG A 103 5.61 11.60 -4.04
CA ARG A 103 5.81 11.62 -5.48
C ARG A 103 6.94 10.66 -5.87
N TYR A 104 6.72 9.95 -6.96
CA TYR A 104 7.73 9.13 -7.60
C TYR A 104 8.39 9.88 -8.76
N PRO A 105 9.72 9.76 -9.00
CA PRO A 105 10.69 8.99 -8.23
C PRO A 105 11.40 9.79 -7.14
N ASP A 106 11.21 11.12 -7.08
CA ASP A 106 11.97 12.04 -6.22
C ASP A 106 11.62 11.99 -4.72
N ALA A 107 10.72 11.10 -4.33
CA ALA A 107 10.28 10.87 -2.97
C ALA A 107 9.72 12.11 -2.24
N LYS A 108 9.29 13.14 -2.99
CA LYS A 108 8.74 14.35 -2.38
C LYS A 108 7.45 14.01 -1.62
N VAL A 109 7.43 14.28 -0.32
CA VAL A 109 6.23 14.10 0.51
C VAL A 109 5.15 15.10 0.09
N ILE A 110 3.99 14.59 -0.33
CA ILE A 110 2.82 15.37 -0.74
C ILE A 110 1.80 15.44 0.39
N LYS A 111 1.55 14.32 1.07
CA LYS A 111 0.64 14.22 2.23
C LYS A 111 1.27 13.34 3.29
N ASP A 112 1.07 13.69 4.56
CA ASP A 112 1.58 12.93 5.70
C ASP A 112 0.65 13.08 6.90
N TYR A 113 -0.16 12.05 7.17
CA TYR A 113 -1.25 12.10 8.14
C TYR A 113 -1.12 11.01 9.22
N PRO A 114 -1.37 11.32 10.51
CA PRO A 114 -1.38 10.33 11.56
C PRO A 114 -2.57 9.36 11.41
N SER A 115 -2.32 8.07 11.64
CA SER A 115 -3.33 7.01 11.69
C SER A 115 -3.15 6.19 12.97
N TYR A 116 -3.93 5.13 13.15
CA TYR A 116 -3.73 4.22 14.27
C TYR A 116 -2.52 3.30 14.05
N SER A 117 -1.96 2.79 15.16
CA SER A 117 -0.83 1.86 15.12
C SER A 117 -1.16 0.54 14.41
N SER A 118 -2.44 0.20 14.22
CA SER A 118 -2.88 -0.95 13.43
C SER A 118 -3.31 -0.59 12.00
N CYS A 119 -2.80 0.49 11.41
CA CYS A 119 -3.07 0.85 10.02
C CYS A 119 -2.43 -0.16 9.04
N HIS A 120 -3.24 -0.78 8.18
CA HIS A 120 -2.83 -1.91 7.32
C HIS A 120 -2.99 -1.66 5.81
N SER A 121 -3.79 -0.68 5.42
CA SER A 121 -3.94 -0.26 4.02
C SER A 121 -4.51 1.15 3.97
N ALA A 122 -4.34 1.81 2.84
CA ALA A 122 -4.87 3.13 2.56
C ALA A 122 -5.31 3.23 1.10
N GLU A 123 -6.18 4.18 0.80
CA GLU A 123 -6.62 4.46 -0.56
C GLU A 123 -6.76 5.96 -0.82
N LEU A 124 -6.47 6.38 -2.06
CA LEU A 124 -6.66 7.75 -2.53
C LEU A 124 -8.06 7.89 -3.14
N LEU A 125 -8.80 8.89 -2.70
CA LEU A 125 -10.15 9.19 -3.18
C LEU A 125 -10.14 10.21 -4.34
N PRO A 126 -11.24 10.32 -5.13
CA PRO A 126 -11.31 11.19 -6.31
C PRO A 126 -11.00 12.67 -6.09
N ASP A 127 -11.28 13.19 -4.89
CA ASP A 127 -11.00 14.58 -4.50
C ASP A 127 -9.63 14.74 -3.81
N GLY A 128 -8.81 13.69 -3.88
CA GLY A 128 -7.50 13.60 -3.31
C GLY A 128 -7.49 13.27 -1.82
N LEU A 129 -8.63 13.13 -1.14
CA LEU A 129 -8.62 12.69 0.26
C LEU A 129 -8.06 11.27 0.40
N ILE A 130 -7.60 10.92 1.59
CA ILE A 130 -7.05 9.59 1.87
C ILE A 130 -7.98 8.89 2.85
N VAL A 131 -8.25 7.61 2.62
CA VAL A 131 -8.85 6.74 3.63
C VAL A 131 -7.82 5.72 4.11
N SER A 132 -7.87 5.34 5.38
CA SER A 132 -7.06 4.26 5.94
C SER A 132 -7.90 3.28 6.74
N VAL A 133 -7.47 2.02 6.75
CA VAL A 133 -8.10 0.96 7.53
C VAL A 133 -7.18 0.49 8.63
N ASN A 134 -7.76 0.36 9.83
CA ASN A 134 -7.03 0.16 11.07
C ASN A 134 -7.59 -1.06 11.80
N SER A 135 -6.90 -2.20 11.69
CA SER A 135 -7.43 -3.51 12.05
C SER A 135 -7.79 -3.67 13.53
N ASN A 136 -6.79 -3.80 14.42
CA ASN A 136 -7.00 -4.03 15.84
C ASN A 136 -7.75 -2.87 16.54
N HIS A 137 -7.76 -1.68 15.93
CA HIS A 137 -8.56 -0.55 16.40
C HIS A 137 -10.00 -0.57 15.89
N GLY A 138 -10.30 -1.36 14.85
CA GLY A 138 -11.63 -1.48 14.27
C GLY A 138 -12.12 -0.19 13.60
N MET A 139 -11.24 0.52 12.88
CA MET A 139 -11.57 1.85 12.33
C MET A 139 -11.27 1.97 10.83
N LEU A 140 -12.26 2.47 10.09
CA LEU A 140 -12.08 3.13 8.79
C LEU A 140 -11.96 4.63 9.04
N ARG A 141 -10.81 5.22 8.73
CA ARG A 141 -10.55 6.66 8.90
C ARG A 141 -10.52 7.36 7.56
N LEU A 142 -11.33 8.41 7.41
CA LEU A 142 -11.23 9.38 6.32
C LEU A 142 -10.40 10.57 6.77
N HIS A 143 -9.27 10.82 6.11
CA HIS A 143 -8.35 11.92 6.37
C HIS A 143 -8.64 13.10 5.44
N ARG A 144 -9.02 14.25 6.01
CA ARG A 144 -9.13 15.53 5.29
C ARG A 144 -7.83 16.32 5.38
N SER A 145 -7.15 16.22 6.51
CA SER A 145 -5.81 16.75 6.75
C SER A 145 -5.12 15.97 7.86
N ALA A 146 -3.95 16.43 8.34
CA ALA A 146 -3.27 15.79 9.47
C ALA A 146 -4.08 15.88 10.78
N ASP A 147 -4.90 16.92 10.93
CA ASP A 147 -5.62 17.24 12.17
C ASP A 147 -7.15 17.19 12.01
N ASP A 148 -7.65 16.87 10.80
CA ASP A 148 -9.08 16.74 10.50
C ASP A 148 -9.35 15.40 9.82
N PHE A 149 -10.11 14.55 10.52
CA PHE A 149 -10.47 13.22 10.09
C PHE A 149 -11.83 12.80 10.64
N VAL A 150 -12.44 11.80 10.00
CA VAL A 150 -13.68 11.16 10.44
C VAL A 150 -13.44 9.65 10.56
N ASP A 151 -13.79 9.08 11.71
CA ASP A 151 -13.71 7.65 11.95
C ASP A 151 -15.08 6.98 11.82
N HIS A 152 -15.08 5.79 11.23
CA HIS A 152 -16.20 4.88 11.17
C HIS A 152 -15.78 3.54 11.78
N GLU A 153 -16.61 2.98 12.66
CA GLU A 153 -16.38 1.65 13.20
C GLU A 153 -16.46 0.60 12.08
N LEU A 154 -15.39 -0.18 11.94
CA LEU A 154 -15.27 -1.27 10.99
C LEU A 154 -14.39 -2.35 11.60
N PRO A 155 -14.97 -3.40 12.20
CA PRO A 155 -14.21 -4.46 12.83
C PRO A 155 -13.20 -5.09 11.89
N TYR A 156 -11.99 -5.32 12.39
CA TYR A 156 -10.95 -6.05 11.67
C TYR A 156 -10.55 -5.43 10.31
N ALA A 157 -10.67 -4.10 10.13
CA ALA A 157 -10.37 -3.42 8.86
C ALA A 157 -8.90 -3.61 8.39
N HIS A 158 -8.67 -4.32 7.28
CA HIS A 158 -7.32 -4.66 6.76
C HIS A 158 -7.07 -4.24 5.30
N GLY A 159 -8.12 -4.11 4.48
CA GLY A 159 -8.00 -3.74 3.07
C GLY A 159 -8.98 -2.64 2.69
N VAL A 160 -8.59 -1.79 1.76
CA VAL A 160 -9.46 -0.74 1.19
C VAL A 160 -9.09 -0.51 -0.26
N THR A 161 -10.08 -0.35 -1.15
CA THR A 161 -9.85 0.03 -2.55
C THR A 161 -11.00 0.88 -3.07
N TRP A 162 -10.67 1.84 -3.94
CA TRP A 162 -11.63 2.69 -4.61
C TRP A 162 -12.02 2.03 -5.92
N ASP A 163 -13.32 2.01 -6.23
CA ASP A 163 -13.87 1.62 -7.53
C ASP A 163 -14.28 2.89 -8.27
N LYS A 164 -13.45 3.35 -9.20
CA LYS A 164 -13.72 4.57 -9.96
C LYS A 164 -14.82 4.41 -11.01
N HIS A 165 -15.12 3.17 -11.41
CA HIS A 165 -16.17 2.89 -12.38
C HIS A 165 -17.56 2.91 -11.72
N ARG A 166 -17.64 2.50 -10.44
CA ARG A 166 -18.89 2.46 -9.65
C ARG A 166 -19.02 3.58 -8.61
N ASP A 167 -18.03 4.46 -8.51
CA ASP A 167 -18.00 5.60 -7.58
C ASP A 167 -18.25 5.16 -6.12
N CYS A 168 -17.55 4.10 -5.70
CA CYS A 168 -17.72 3.52 -4.38
C CYS A 168 -16.40 3.05 -3.76
N LEU A 169 -16.40 2.97 -2.44
CA LEU A 169 -15.28 2.48 -1.66
C LEU A 169 -15.56 1.07 -1.18
N TRP A 170 -14.67 0.13 -1.51
CA TRP A 170 -14.68 -1.22 -0.98
C TRP A 170 -13.74 -1.30 0.20
N VAL A 171 -14.20 -1.90 1.30
CA VAL A 171 -13.45 -1.99 2.54
C VAL A 171 -13.57 -3.39 3.11
N LEU A 172 -12.43 -4.03 3.37
CA LEU A 172 -12.37 -5.39 3.88
C LEU A 172 -12.03 -5.37 5.36
N GLY A 173 -12.89 -5.99 6.16
CA GLY A 173 -12.63 -6.32 7.56
C GLY A 173 -13.10 -7.72 7.91
N ASP A 174 -13.95 -7.84 8.92
CA ASP A 174 -14.66 -9.09 9.24
C ASP A 174 -15.70 -9.46 8.17
N ARG A 175 -16.14 -8.46 7.40
CA ARG A 175 -16.95 -8.56 6.18
C ARG A 175 -16.30 -7.78 5.05
N LEU A 176 -16.77 -8.01 3.82
CA LEU A 176 -16.52 -7.08 2.73
C LEU A 176 -17.62 -6.02 2.74
N TYR A 177 -17.25 -4.75 2.79
CA TYR A 177 -18.17 -3.62 2.85
C TYR A 177 -18.07 -2.79 1.58
N ARG A 178 -19.21 -2.25 1.13
CA ARG A 178 -19.31 -1.21 0.11
C ARG A 178 -19.84 0.06 0.75
N TYR A 179 -19.13 1.17 0.54
CA TYR A 179 -19.51 2.50 0.98
C TYR A 179 -19.74 3.41 -0.22
N HIS A 180 -20.75 4.27 -0.13
CA HIS A 180 -20.82 5.45 -0.98
C HIS A 180 -19.87 6.51 -0.44
N TYR A 181 -19.29 7.28 -1.36
CA TYR A 181 -18.48 8.45 -1.04
C TYR A 181 -19.08 9.69 -1.69
N ARG A 182 -19.37 10.73 -0.90
CA ARG A 182 -19.87 12.00 -1.41
C ARG A 182 -19.26 13.16 -0.63
N SER A 183 -18.44 13.96 -1.30
CA SER A 183 -17.90 15.23 -0.77
C SER A 183 -17.30 15.11 0.64
N GLY A 184 -16.38 14.16 0.85
CA GLY A 184 -15.75 13.97 2.17
C GLY A 184 -16.64 13.31 3.22
N ASN A 185 -17.65 12.54 2.79
CA ASN A 185 -18.52 11.75 3.66
C ASN A 185 -18.64 10.31 3.14
N LEU A 186 -18.56 9.35 4.06
CA LEU A 186 -18.76 7.92 3.79
C LEU A 186 -20.08 7.46 4.40
N SER A 187 -20.87 6.71 3.63
CA SER A 187 -22.08 6.05 4.12
C SER A 187 -22.09 4.59 3.68
N LEU A 188 -22.30 3.69 4.63
CA LEU A 188 -22.40 2.26 4.34
C LEU A 188 -23.57 1.99 3.40
N ASP A 189 -23.29 1.30 2.29
CA ASP A 189 -24.29 0.84 1.33
C ASP A 189 -24.61 -0.64 1.59
N ARG A 190 -23.58 -1.49 1.61
CA ARG A 190 -23.75 -2.95 1.70
C ARG A 190 -22.63 -3.62 2.46
N ALA A 191 -22.92 -4.77 3.04
CA ALA A 191 -21.95 -5.67 3.65
C ALA A 191 -22.20 -7.11 3.18
N PHE A 192 -21.12 -7.86 2.97
CA PHE A 192 -21.12 -9.24 2.50
C PHE A 192 -20.33 -10.10 3.47
N ASP A 193 -20.94 -11.20 3.92
CA ASP A 193 -20.26 -12.18 4.75
C ASP A 193 -19.11 -12.82 3.97
N LEU A 194 -17.94 -12.92 4.61
CA LEU A 194 -16.79 -13.61 4.02
C LEU A 194 -16.99 -15.12 4.10
N PRO A 195 -16.59 -15.89 3.08
CA PRO A 195 -16.58 -17.35 3.17
C PRO A 195 -15.56 -17.84 4.21
N LEU A 196 -15.83 -18.99 4.83
CA LEU A 196 -14.97 -19.68 5.81
C LEU A 196 -14.79 -18.94 7.15
N SER A 197 -14.13 -17.78 7.17
CA SER A 197 -13.94 -16.99 8.39
C SER A 197 -14.07 -15.48 8.16
N PRO A 198 -14.55 -14.74 9.18
CA PRO A 198 -14.70 -13.29 9.14
C PRO A 198 -13.36 -12.60 9.45
N THR A 199 -12.33 -12.90 8.66
CA THR A 199 -10.95 -12.47 8.93
C THR A 199 -10.24 -11.93 7.69
N GLY A 200 -10.87 -10.98 6.99
CA GLY A 200 -10.29 -10.38 5.79
C GLY A 200 -8.91 -9.76 6.05
N HIS A 201 -7.96 -10.02 5.16
CA HIS A 201 -6.55 -9.64 5.31
C HIS A 201 -6.03 -8.78 4.17
N ASP A 202 -6.45 -9.09 2.94
CA ASP A 202 -6.07 -8.29 1.80
C ASP A 202 -7.19 -8.10 0.79
N LEU A 203 -7.20 -6.91 0.21
CA LEU A 203 -8.18 -6.46 -0.78
C LEU A 203 -7.43 -5.80 -1.93
N PHE A 204 -7.55 -6.37 -3.13
CA PHE A 204 -6.93 -5.83 -4.32
C PHE A 204 -7.87 -5.96 -5.52
N PRO A 205 -8.08 -4.91 -6.32
CA PRO A 205 -8.93 -5.03 -7.50
C PRO A 205 -8.25 -5.81 -8.62
N TYR A 206 -9.03 -6.57 -9.39
CA TYR A 206 -8.55 -7.10 -10.66
C TYR A 206 -8.22 -5.95 -11.61
N ARG A 207 -7.22 -6.15 -12.48
CA ARG A 207 -6.83 -5.19 -13.50
C ARG A 207 -7.72 -5.27 -14.74
N SER A 208 -8.21 -6.47 -15.06
CA SER A 208 -8.91 -6.77 -16.31
C SER A 208 -10.42 -7.01 -16.17
N GLU A 209 -10.92 -7.19 -14.95
CA GLU A 209 -12.28 -7.63 -14.68
C GLU A 209 -12.90 -6.86 -13.50
N ALA A 210 -14.23 -6.79 -13.46
CA ALA A 210 -14.98 -6.22 -12.34
C ALA A 210 -15.02 -7.18 -11.14
N LYS A 211 -13.84 -7.47 -10.58
CA LYS A 211 -13.65 -8.41 -9.47
C LYS A 211 -12.66 -7.86 -8.45
N LEU A 212 -12.75 -8.36 -7.23
CA LEU A 212 -11.80 -8.07 -6.16
C LEU A 212 -11.13 -9.37 -5.71
N LEU A 213 -9.81 -9.38 -5.59
CA LEU A 213 -9.08 -10.37 -4.82
C LEU A 213 -9.32 -10.09 -3.34
N VAL A 214 -9.80 -11.11 -2.63
CA VAL A 214 -10.10 -11.05 -1.20
C VAL A 214 -9.42 -12.23 -0.52
N SER A 215 -8.46 -11.98 0.36
CA SER A 215 -7.91 -13.03 1.24
C SER A 215 -8.51 -12.93 2.63
N ASN A 216 -8.68 -14.07 3.28
CA ASN A 216 -8.85 -14.17 4.73
C ASN A 216 -7.81 -15.15 5.31
N ASN A 217 -7.96 -15.58 6.57
CA ASN A 217 -7.00 -16.54 7.14
C ASN A 217 -7.01 -17.91 6.45
N ASP A 218 -8.08 -18.29 5.75
CA ASP A 218 -8.25 -19.66 5.28
C ASP A 218 -7.97 -19.83 3.78
N ALA A 219 -8.16 -18.78 2.98
CA ALA A 219 -8.15 -18.89 1.53
C ALA A 219 -8.04 -17.55 0.80
N LEU A 220 -7.86 -17.65 -0.53
CA LEU A 220 -7.99 -16.55 -1.48
C LEU A 220 -9.26 -16.73 -2.33
N PHE A 221 -10.01 -15.64 -2.46
CA PHE A 221 -11.25 -15.58 -3.24
C PHE A 221 -11.19 -14.50 -4.32
N ALA A 222 -11.96 -14.71 -5.39
CA ALA A 222 -12.44 -13.64 -6.26
C ALA A 222 -13.85 -13.25 -5.80
N PHE A 223 -14.06 -11.98 -5.48
CA PHE A 223 -15.41 -11.43 -5.32
C PHE A 223 -15.84 -10.78 -6.63
N ASP A 224 -16.86 -11.32 -7.26
CA ASP A 224 -17.44 -10.81 -8.50
C ASP A 224 -18.43 -9.67 -8.20
N LEU A 225 -18.18 -8.49 -8.77
CA LEU A 225 -18.91 -7.27 -8.41
C LEU A 225 -20.32 -7.21 -9.01
N ASP A 226 -20.59 -7.97 -10.07
CA ASP A 226 -21.87 -7.95 -10.76
C ASP A 226 -22.84 -8.99 -10.17
N SER A 227 -22.33 -10.18 -9.88
CA SER A 227 -23.09 -11.24 -9.21
C SER A 227 -23.06 -11.16 -7.69
N GLU A 228 -22.13 -10.38 -7.12
CA GLU A 228 -21.89 -10.21 -5.68
C GLU A 228 -21.61 -11.55 -4.97
N ARG A 229 -20.77 -12.38 -5.59
CA ARG A 229 -20.42 -13.73 -5.10
C ARG A 229 -18.92 -13.92 -4.94
N PHE A 230 -18.56 -14.74 -3.97
CA PHE A 230 -17.19 -15.20 -3.78
C PHE A 230 -16.97 -16.54 -4.48
N ASP A 231 -15.94 -16.61 -5.30
CA ASP A 231 -15.40 -17.83 -5.89
C ASP A 231 -14.04 -18.15 -5.28
N LEU A 232 -13.84 -19.40 -4.85
CA LEU A 232 -12.56 -19.87 -4.31
C LEU A 232 -11.51 -19.93 -5.42
N LEU A 233 -10.37 -19.28 -5.21
CA LEU A 233 -9.22 -19.31 -6.13
C LEU A 233 -8.10 -20.23 -5.63
N SER A 234 -7.89 -20.24 -4.32
CA SER A 234 -6.89 -21.07 -3.64
C SER A 234 -7.30 -21.30 -2.19
N ASP A 235 -7.08 -22.50 -1.71
CA ASP A 235 -7.26 -22.95 -0.32
C ASP A 235 -5.98 -22.79 0.53
N LEU A 236 -4.99 -22.05 0.03
CA LEU A 236 -3.82 -21.68 0.81
C LEU A 236 -4.22 -20.70 1.92
N ASP A 237 -3.91 -21.08 3.15
CA ASP A 237 -4.16 -20.27 4.33
C ASP A 237 -3.13 -19.14 4.48
N SER A 238 -3.40 -18.22 5.42
CA SER A 238 -2.45 -17.21 5.89
C SER A 238 -1.94 -16.19 4.85
N ILE A 239 -2.60 -16.06 3.69
CA ILE A 239 -2.24 -15.10 2.64
C ILE A 239 -2.41 -13.65 3.13
N LYS A 240 -1.28 -12.90 3.20
CA LYS A 240 -1.26 -11.49 3.64
C LYS A 240 -1.30 -10.49 2.48
N SER A 241 -1.00 -10.92 1.28
CA SER A 241 -1.04 -10.08 0.09
C SER A 241 -1.40 -10.87 -1.16
N ALA A 242 -2.24 -10.28 -2.02
CA ALA A 242 -2.53 -10.75 -3.37
C ALA A 242 -2.50 -9.60 -4.37
N SER A 243 -1.99 -9.83 -5.57
CA SER A 243 -1.97 -8.86 -6.66
C SER A 243 -2.07 -9.58 -8.01
N GLN A 244 -2.80 -9.01 -8.95
CA GLN A 244 -2.84 -9.49 -10.33
C GLN A 244 -1.71 -8.83 -11.15
N HIS A 245 -1.06 -9.59 -12.02
CA HIS A 245 -0.16 -9.10 -13.05
C HIS A 245 -0.96 -8.75 -14.33
N SER A 246 -0.43 -7.92 -15.23
CA SER A 246 -1.11 -7.47 -16.45
C SER A 246 -1.47 -8.61 -17.42
N ASP A 247 -0.80 -9.75 -17.36
CA ASP A 247 -1.12 -10.96 -18.13
C ASP A 247 -2.27 -11.79 -17.55
N GLY A 248 -2.87 -11.34 -16.44
CA GLY A 248 -3.98 -11.98 -15.76
C GLY A 248 -3.56 -12.98 -14.68
N THR A 249 -2.27 -13.31 -14.55
CA THR A 249 -1.80 -14.20 -13.48
C THR A 249 -1.93 -13.54 -12.11
N ILE A 250 -2.26 -14.34 -11.10
CA ILE A 250 -2.45 -13.88 -9.72
C ILE A 250 -1.25 -14.33 -8.90
N TRP A 251 -0.72 -13.41 -8.10
CA TRP A 251 0.45 -13.63 -7.26
C TRP A 251 0.11 -13.29 -5.82
N ILE A 252 0.65 -14.07 -4.89
CA ILE A 252 0.46 -13.90 -3.45
C ILE A 252 1.79 -13.79 -2.73
N SER A 253 1.81 -13.11 -1.59
CA SER A 253 2.88 -13.29 -0.60
C SER A 253 2.90 -14.75 -0.17
N ASP A 254 4.08 -15.37 -0.15
CA ASP A 254 4.21 -16.78 0.18
C ASP A 254 3.97 -17.02 1.69
N PRO A 255 2.90 -17.74 2.09
CA PRO A 255 2.57 -17.95 3.50
C PRO A 255 3.47 -18.99 4.19
N GLU A 256 4.23 -19.80 3.44
CA GLU A 256 5.01 -20.93 3.96
C GLU A 256 6.36 -20.53 4.59
N ARG A 257 6.65 -19.22 4.73
CA ARG A 257 7.95 -18.69 5.17
C ARG A 257 7.92 -18.24 6.64
N THR A 258 7.83 -19.17 7.59
CA THR A 258 7.76 -18.83 9.03
C THR A 258 9.10 -18.43 9.67
N GLU A 259 10.22 -18.68 8.99
CA GLU A 259 11.59 -18.49 9.50
C GLU A 259 12.17 -17.09 9.29
N ILE A 260 11.55 -16.26 8.45
CA ILE A 260 12.07 -14.95 8.04
C ILE A 260 11.64 -13.80 8.97
N GLY A 261 10.76 -14.05 9.95
CA GLY A 261 10.30 -13.03 10.87
C GLY A 261 9.00 -13.42 11.56
N ALA A 262 8.05 -12.48 11.63
CA ALA A 262 6.71 -12.76 12.11
C ALA A 262 5.93 -13.59 11.09
N SER A 263 4.95 -14.38 11.53
CA SER A 263 4.15 -15.27 10.67
C SER A 263 3.29 -14.56 9.60
N PHE A 264 3.30 -13.24 9.59
CA PHE A 264 2.60 -12.40 8.60
C PHE A 264 3.55 -11.69 7.64
N GLN A 265 4.85 -11.95 7.73
CA GLN A 265 5.87 -11.39 6.84
C GLN A 265 6.25 -12.45 5.81
N SER A 266 6.53 -11.99 4.60
CA SER A 266 7.09 -12.81 3.53
C SER A 266 8.31 -12.13 2.90
N ASP A 267 9.20 -12.91 2.31
CA ASP A 267 10.31 -12.45 1.47
C ASP A 267 10.16 -13.00 0.05
N SER A 268 9.08 -13.73 -0.24
CA SER A 268 8.81 -14.28 -1.56
C SER A 268 7.36 -14.05 -2.00
N ILE A 269 7.17 -13.94 -3.31
CA ILE A 269 5.86 -14.03 -3.93
C ILE A 269 5.77 -15.30 -4.77
N ARG A 270 4.57 -15.87 -4.88
CA ARG A 270 4.31 -17.06 -5.71
C ARG A 270 3.05 -16.92 -6.54
N MET A 271 3.07 -17.50 -7.73
CA MET A 271 1.92 -17.55 -8.61
C MET A 271 0.87 -18.52 -8.06
N VAL A 272 -0.39 -18.11 -8.07
CA VAL A 272 -1.55 -18.95 -7.76
C VAL A 272 -1.85 -19.82 -8.99
N ASN A 273 -2.01 -21.13 -8.78
CA ASN A 273 -2.36 -22.12 -9.82
C ASN A 273 -1.47 -22.04 -11.09
N PRO A 274 -0.13 -22.22 -10.97
CA PRO A 274 0.77 -22.16 -12.11
C PRO A 274 0.46 -23.29 -13.11
N LYS A 275 0.57 -23.00 -14.41
CA LYS A 275 0.22 -23.96 -15.47
C LYS A 275 1.15 -25.17 -15.58
N GLU A 276 2.42 -25.02 -15.20
CA GLU A 276 3.43 -26.07 -15.35
C GLU A 276 4.24 -26.26 -14.06
N THR A 277 5.09 -25.30 -13.73
CA THR A 277 5.98 -25.37 -12.56
C THR A 277 5.60 -24.33 -11.51
N PRO A 278 5.69 -24.66 -10.20
CA PRO A 278 5.67 -23.65 -9.15
C PRO A 278 6.57 -22.48 -9.53
N THR A 279 5.97 -21.30 -9.64
CA THR A 279 6.70 -20.08 -10.01
C THR A 279 6.67 -19.16 -8.80
N SER A 280 7.84 -18.90 -8.24
CA SER A 280 8.03 -18.00 -7.10
C SER A 280 9.29 -17.16 -7.29
N PHE A 281 9.31 -16.01 -6.65
CA PHE A 281 10.43 -15.08 -6.64
C PHE A 281 10.73 -14.68 -5.21
N GLN A 282 11.98 -14.84 -4.80
CA GLN A 282 12.47 -14.45 -3.49
C GLN A 282 13.26 -13.15 -3.59
N VAL A 283 13.01 -12.26 -2.63
CA VAL A 283 13.71 -11.01 -2.40
C VAL A 283 14.53 -11.19 -1.12
N ASP A 284 15.78 -11.61 -1.28
CA ASP A 284 16.62 -12.01 -0.15
C ASP A 284 16.72 -10.93 0.94
N GLY A 285 16.46 -11.35 2.18
CA GLY A 285 16.51 -10.48 3.35
C GLY A 285 15.28 -9.57 3.53
N ALA A 286 14.32 -9.57 2.60
CA ALA A 286 13.07 -8.84 2.76
C ALA A 286 12.18 -9.44 3.86
N ARG A 287 11.28 -8.62 4.41
CA ARG A 287 10.23 -9.02 5.34
C ARG A 287 8.97 -8.20 5.06
N PHE A 288 8.47 -8.27 3.83
CA PHE A 288 7.30 -7.47 3.45
C PHE A 288 6.00 -8.03 4.04
N TYR A 289 5.12 -7.12 4.46
CA TYR A 289 3.74 -7.48 4.83
C TYR A 289 2.86 -7.62 3.58
N LYS A 290 2.91 -6.62 2.70
CA LYS A 290 2.23 -6.62 1.39
C LYS A 290 3.18 -6.31 0.26
N ALA A 291 2.87 -6.88 -0.91
CA ALA A 291 3.63 -6.75 -2.14
C ALA A 291 2.67 -6.61 -3.34
N ARG A 292 2.83 -5.56 -4.14
CA ARG A 292 1.94 -5.23 -5.26
C ARG A 292 2.69 -5.14 -6.57
N TRP A 293 2.12 -5.64 -7.66
CA TRP A 293 2.67 -5.35 -8.99
C TRP A 293 2.64 -3.85 -9.28
N TRP A 294 3.79 -3.28 -9.69
CA TRP A 294 3.96 -1.90 -10.14
C TRP A 294 3.45 -1.73 -11.56
N GLN A 295 2.13 -1.78 -11.72
CA GLN A 295 1.48 -1.64 -13.01
C GLN A 295 0.22 -0.79 -12.86
N ASP A 296 -0.31 -0.26 -13.97
CA ASP A 296 -1.55 0.52 -13.96
C ASP A 296 -2.74 -0.35 -13.54
N VAL A 297 -3.58 0.18 -12.64
CA VAL A 297 -4.84 -0.43 -12.22
C VAL A 297 -5.95 0.49 -12.70
N ASP A 298 -6.64 0.15 -13.80
CA ASP A 298 -7.74 1.01 -14.27
C ASP A 298 -8.93 1.00 -13.29
N PHE A 299 -9.03 0.03 -12.39
CA PHE A 299 -10.09 0.00 -11.37
C PHE A 299 -10.02 1.16 -10.35
N SER A 300 -8.80 1.54 -9.95
CA SER A 300 -8.51 2.60 -8.97
C SER A 300 -7.68 3.72 -9.63
N TYR A 301 -7.12 4.62 -8.81
CA TYR A 301 -6.14 5.63 -9.21
C TYR A 301 -4.72 5.11 -9.12
#